data_AF-A0A936FXA3-F1
#
_entry.id   AF-A0A936FXA3-F1
#
_cell.length_a   1.000
_cell.length_b   1.000
_cell.length_c   1.000
_cell.angle_alpha   90.00
_cell.angle_beta   90.00
_cell.angle_gamma   90.00
#
_symmetry.space_group_name_H-M   'P 1'
#
loop_
_entity.id
_entity.type
_entity.pdbx_description
1 polymer ?
#
loop_
_entity_poly.entity_id
_entity_poly.type
_entity_poly.pdbx_seq_one_letter_code
_entity_poly.pdbx_strand_id
1 'polypeptide(L)'
;MADNSSDPTASARAEVVGRQITGVCFRHDFIEVHIGDVILSGMTKPFGMIGCQGVGPASIVSLVGREVEGFEVVEGKYVAIDSGESRLAFPIGGESATGAESVMLVRPAHYELDIPQATWIW
;
A
#
# COMPACT_ATOMS: atom_id res chain seq x y z
N MET A 1 26.24 20.45 7.00
CA MET A 1 25.72 19.07 7.13
C MET A 1 24.22 19.18 7.04
N ALA A 2 23.67 19.05 5.83
CA ALA A 2 22.23 19.06 5.64
C ALA A 2 21.72 17.66 5.99
N ASP A 3 20.78 17.60 6.92
CA ASP A 3 20.10 16.39 7.34
C ASP A 3 19.44 15.75 6.12
N ASN A 4 19.79 14.49 5.86
CA ASN A 4 19.21 13.69 4.79
C ASN A 4 17.74 13.49 5.18
N SER A 5 16.85 14.37 4.69
CA SER A 5 15.41 14.15 4.71
C SER A 5 15.16 12.79 4.07
N SER A 6 15.03 11.77 4.91
CA SER A 6 14.73 10.39 4.58
C SER A 6 13.48 10.38 3.71
N ASP A 7 13.62 10.01 2.45
CA ASP A 7 12.50 9.90 1.51
C ASP A 7 11.45 8.95 2.10
N PRO A 8 10.26 9.46 2.48
CA PRO A 8 9.22 8.64 3.11
C PRO A 8 8.78 7.49 2.20
N THR A 9 8.90 7.65 0.88
CA THR A 9 8.61 6.60 -0.10
C THR A 9 9.64 5.48 -0.04
N ALA A 10 10.92 5.81 0.03
CA ALA A 10 11.99 4.82 0.15
C ALA A 10 11.87 4.02 1.45
N SER A 11 11.53 4.69 2.56
CA SER A 11 11.27 4.03 3.85
C SER A 11 10.06 3.10 3.76
N ALA A 12 8.91 3.57 3.26
CA ALA A 12 7.73 2.73 3.07
C ALA A 12 7.97 1.52 2.14
N ARG A 13 8.75 1.71 1.08
CA ARG A 13 9.10 0.64 0.15
C ARG A 13 9.90 -0.47 0.84
N ALA A 14 10.86 -0.12 1.68
CA ALA A 14 11.66 -1.07 2.44
C ALA A 14 10.81 -1.91 3.43
N GLU A 15 9.67 -1.37 3.84
CA GLU A 15 8.74 -1.98 4.78
C GLU A 15 7.78 -2.97 4.12
N VAL A 16 7.67 -2.93 2.80
CA VAL A 16 6.64 -3.66 2.03
C VAL A 16 7.25 -4.67 1.06
N VAL A 17 8.31 -4.29 0.34
CA VAL A 17 8.91 -5.15 -0.68
C VAL A 17 9.58 -6.38 -0.06
N GLY A 18 9.38 -7.54 -0.68
CA GLY A 18 9.88 -8.85 -0.21
C GLY A 18 9.00 -9.48 0.87
N ARG A 19 7.83 -8.91 1.17
CA ARG A 19 6.89 -9.45 2.15
C ARG A 19 5.67 -10.02 1.49
N GLN A 20 5.09 -11.02 2.15
CA GLN A 20 3.88 -11.68 1.68
C GLN A 20 2.63 -10.89 2.06
N ILE A 21 1.68 -10.81 1.13
CA ILE A 21 0.31 -10.37 1.42
C ILE A 21 -0.38 -11.47 2.22
N THR A 22 -0.67 -11.20 3.49
CA THR A 22 -1.22 -12.19 4.44
C THR A 22 -2.74 -12.12 4.53
N GLY A 23 -3.36 -11.02 4.11
CA GLY A 23 -4.80 -10.84 4.19
C GLY A 23 -5.30 -9.61 3.46
N VAL A 24 -6.59 -9.61 3.16
CA VAL A 24 -7.32 -8.46 2.60
C VAL A 24 -8.63 -8.31 3.35
N CYS A 25 -8.93 -7.11 3.83
CA CYS A 25 -10.18 -6.77 4.49
C CYS A 25 -10.93 -5.71 3.71
N PHE A 26 -12.19 -5.99 3.35
CA PHE A 26 -13.10 -5.02 2.77
C PHE A 26 -13.96 -4.43 3.87
N ARG A 27 -13.78 -3.15 4.16
CA ARG A 27 -14.65 -2.37 5.04
C ARG A 27 -15.59 -1.54 4.19
N HIS A 28 -16.54 -0.86 4.83
CA HIS A 28 -17.58 -0.12 4.12
C HIS A 28 -16.97 0.95 3.19
N ASP A 29 -15.97 1.68 3.70
CA ASP A 29 -15.41 2.85 3.03
C ASP A 29 -13.93 2.67 2.60
N PHE A 30 -13.30 1.54 2.95
CA PHE A 30 -11.88 1.33 2.67
C PHE A 30 -11.49 -0.16 2.54
N ILE A 31 -10.34 -0.39 1.92
CA ILE A 31 -9.72 -1.69 1.72
C ILE A 31 -8.42 -1.71 2.52
N GLU A 32 -8.20 -2.76 3.30
CA GLU A 32 -6.93 -3.01 3.98
C GLU A 32 -6.23 -4.21 3.33
N VAL A 33 -4.96 -4.05 3.01
CA VAL A 33 -4.07 -5.10 2.53
C VAL A 33 -3.01 -5.32 3.60
N HIS A 34 -3.02 -6.51 4.20
CA HIS A 34 -2.05 -6.90 5.22
C HIS A 34 -0.83 -7.51 4.54
N ILE A 35 0.35 -7.00 4.85
CA ILE A 35 1.63 -7.31 4.21
C ILE A 35 2.65 -7.60 5.31
N GLY A 36 2.82 -8.87 5.66
CA GLY A 36 3.55 -9.25 6.88
C GLY A 36 2.92 -8.61 8.13
N ASP A 37 3.69 -7.76 8.81
CA ASP A 37 3.28 -6.97 9.98
C ASP A 37 2.91 -5.50 9.64
N VAL A 38 2.77 -5.18 8.36
CA VAL A 38 2.40 -3.86 7.86
C VAL A 38 1.01 -3.91 7.23
N ILE A 39 0.25 -2.82 7.35
CA ILE A 39 -1.10 -2.69 6.81
C ILE A 39 -1.14 -1.50 5.86
N LEU A 40 -1.53 -1.75 4.60
CA LEU A 40 -1.82 -0.72 3.61
C LEU A 40 -3.34 -0.52 3.54
N SER A 41 -3.81 0.65 3.93
CA SER A 41 -5.22 1.03 3.89
C SER A 41 -5.45 2.02 2.75
N GLY A 42 -6.41 1.73 1.87
CA GLY A 42 -6.85 2.63 0.80
C GLY A 42 -8.32 2.97 0.93
N MET A 43 -8.65 4.26 1.00
CA MET A 43 -10.02 4.79 1.13
C MET A 43 -10.67 5.14 -0.22
N THR A 44 -9.94 4.94 -1.30
CA THR A 44 -10.38 5.27 -2.65
C THR A 44 -10.63 4.02 -3.46
N LYS A 45 -11.44 4.14 -4.52
CA LYS A 45 -11.70 3.00 -5.42
C LYS A 45 -10.38 2.58 -6.09
N PRO A 46 -9.93 1.34 -5.89
CA PRO A 46 -8.66 0.90 -6.45
C PRO A 46 -8.77 0.66 -7.96
N PHE A 47 -7.63 0.71 -8.62
CA PHE A 47 -7.47 0.44 -10.05
C PHE A 47 -6.18 -0.34 -10.32
N GLY A 48 -6.00 -0.80 -11.56
CA GLY A 48 -4.84 -1.59 -11.98
C GLY A 48 -5.26 -2.86 -12.70
N MET A 49 -4.37 -3.85 -12.69
CA MET A 49 -4.54 -5.12 -13.38
C MET A 49 -4.09 -6.26 -12.48
N ILE A 50 -5.00 -7.13 -12.07
CA ILE A 50 -4.66 -8.34 -11.33
C ILE A 50 -4.94 -9.55 -12.23
N GLY A 51 -3.87 -10.21 -12.66
CA GLY A 51 -3.93 -11.12 -13.82
C GLY A 51 -4.60 -10.44 -15.02
N CYS A 52 -5.53 -11.13 -15.68
CA CYS A 52 -6.26 -10.62 -16.85
C CYS A 52 -7.63 -9.99 -16.53
N GLN A 53 -7.99 -9.85 -15.25
CA GLN A 53 -9.38 -9.59 -14.82
C GLN A 53 -9.65 -8.14 -14.40
N GLY A 54 -8.60 -7.32 -14.23
CA GLY A 54 -8.71 -6.00 -13.62
C GLY A 54 -8.88 -6.05 -12.10
N VAL A 55 -9.24 -4.93 -11.48
CA VAL A 55 -9.37 -4.81 -10.02
C VAL A 55 -10.81 -4.93 -9.57
N GLY A 56 -11.09 -5.94 -8.75
CA GLY A 56 -12.34 -6.16 -8.04
C GLY A 56 -12.13 -7.05 -6.81
N PRO A 57 -13.13 -7.21 -5.94
CA PRO A 57 -12.93 -7.90 -4.65
C PRO A 57 -12.31 -9.29 -4.78
N ALA A 58 -12.80 -10.12 -5.71
CA ALA A 58 -12.26 -11.46 -5.94
C ALA A 58 -10.81 -11.46 -6.45
N SER A 59 -10.46 -10.52 -7.33
CA SER A 59 -9.09 -10.43 -7.86
C SER A 59 -8.12 -9.89 -6.80
N ILE A 60 -8.54 -8.92 -5.98
CA ILE A 60 -7.73 -8.43 -4.84
C ILE A 60 -7.48 -9.56 -3.84
N VAL A 61 -8.49 -10.37 -3.48
CA VAL A 61 -8.31 -11.53 -2.59
C VAL A 61 -7.30 -12.53 -3.15
N SER A 62 -7.21 -12.68 -4.48
CA SER A 62 -6.25 -13.59 -5.13
C SER A 62 -4.77 -13.19 -4.95
N LEU A 63 -4.51 -11.99 -4.41
CA LEU A 63 -3.18 -11.54 -4.05
C LEU A 63 -2.69 -12.13 -2.72
N VAL A 64 -3.57 -12.67 -1.88
CA VAL A 64 -3.19 -13.32 -0.62
C VAL A 64 -2.26 -14.50 -0.91
N GLY A 65 -1.17 -14.59 -0.16
CA GLY A 65 -0.10 -15.56 -0.34
C GLY A 65 0.98 -15.15 -1.34
N ARG A 66 0.80 -14.05 -2.09
CA ARG A 66 1.82 -13.55 -3.01
C ARG A 66 2.79 -12.59 -2.32
N GLU A 67 4.01 -12.54 -2.83
CA GLU A 67 5.03 -11.58 -2.40
C GLU A 67 4.82 -10.23 -3.08
N VAL A 68 5.07 -9.14 -2.35
CA VAL A 68 5.13 -7.79 -2.92
C VAL A 68 6.52 -7.57 -3.51
N GLU A 69 6.59 -7.46 -4.82
CA GLU A 69 7.83 -7.27 -5.58
C GLU A 69 8.12 -5.78 -5.83
N GLY A 70 7.07 -4.95 -5.84
CA GLY A 70 7.16 -3.51 -6.10
C GLY A 70 6.24 -2.70 -5.19
N PHE A 71 6.71 -1.52 -4.83
CA PHE A 71 5.92 -0.48 -4.17
C PHE A 71 6.28 0.86 -4.80
N GLU A 72 5.29 1.55 -5.35
CA GLU A 72 5.47 2.81 -6.08
C GLU A 72 4.52 3.87 -5.53
N VAL A 73 5.06 5.06 -5.27
CA VAL A 73 4.29 6.27 -4.96
C VAL A 73 4.53 7.26 -6.07
N VAL A 74 3.46 7.65 -6.76
CA VAL A 74 3.50 8.73 -7.75
C VAL A 74 2.78 9.92 -7.15
N GLU A 75 3.56 10.93 -6.77
CA GLU A 75 3.08 12.12 -6.06
C GLU A 75 1.86 12.75 -6.74
N GLY A 76 0.81 12.99 -5.94
CA GLY A 76 -0.45 13.57 -6.42
C GLY A 76 -1.23 12.68 -7.40
N LYS A 77 -0.87 11.41 -7.55
CA LYS A 77 -1.55 10.47 -8.46
C LYS A 77 -2.01 9.21 -7.74
N TYR A 78 -1.09 8.33 -7.34
CA TYR A 78 -1.45 7.04 -6.74
C TYR A 78 -0.32 6.40 -5.91
N VAL A 79 -0.70 5.42 -5.08
CA VAL A 79 0.18 4.42 -4.46
C VAL A 79 -0.14 3.06 -5.06
N ALA A 80 0.88 2.27 -5.42
CA ALA A 80 0.71 0.95 -6.02
C ALA A 80 1.58 -0.12 -5.37
N ILE A 81 1.05 -1.35 -5.30
CA ILE A 81 1.80 -2.57 -5.02
C ILE A 81 1.81 -3.47 -6.25
N ASP A 82 2.96 -4.05 -6.53
CA ASP A 82 3.18 -5.01 -7.63
C ASP A 82 3.51 -6.39 -7.07
N SER A 83 2.97 -7.44 -7.69
CA SER A 83 3.16 -8.84 -7.33
C SER A 83 3.12 -9.70 -8.59
N GLY A 84 4.29 -9.96 -9.19
CA GLY A 84 4.43 -10.58 -10.49
C GLY A 84 3.74 -9.75 -11.58
N GLU A 85 2.83 -10.38 -12.32
CA GLU A 85 2.04 -9.71 -13.38
C GLU A 85 0.85 -8.91 -12.83
N SER A 86 0.69 -8.83 -11.51
CA SER A 86 -0.45 -8.16 -10.88
C SER A 86 -0.05 -6.85 -10.22
N ARG A 87 -0.83 -5.80 -10.46
CA ARG A 87 -0.68 -4.46 -9.90
C ARG A 87 -2.00 -3.98 -9.33
N LEU A 88 -1.97 -3.60 -8.06
CA LEU A 88 -3.07 -2.96 -7.34
C LEU A 88 -2.65 -1.54 -6.95
N ALA A 89 -3.44 -0.55 -7.35
CA ALA A 89 -3.17 0.85 -7.08
C ALA A 89 -4.37 1.57 -6.46
N PHE A 90 -4.07 2.54 -5.61
CA PHE A 90 -5.04 3.40 -4.94
C PHE A 90 -4.74 4.86 -5.30
N PRO A 91 -5.71 5.63 -5.82
CA PRO A 91 -5.50 7.03 -6.13
C PRO A 91 -5.34 7.86 -4.85
N ILE A 92 -4.41 8.81 -4.88
CA ILE A 92 -4.13 9.80 -3.82
C ILE A 92 -4.27 11.25 -4.29
N GLY A 93 -4.49 11.47 -5.60
CA GLY A 93 -4.83 12.79 -6.14
C GLY A 93 -5.80 12.74 -7.31
N GLY A 94 -6.21 13.92 -7.79
CA GLY A 94 -7.26 14.08 -8.81
C GLY A 94 -8.69 14.04 -8.23
N GLU A 95 -9.70 14.07 -9.11
CA GLU A 95 -11.13 14.10 -8.71
C GLU A 95 -11.57 12.86 -7.92
N SER A 96 -10.79 11.78 -7.98
CA SER A 96 -11.07 10.48 -7.34
C SER A 96 -10.44 10.33 -5.95
N ALA A 97 -9.62 11.28 -5.50
CA ALA A 97 -8.97 11.26 -4.20
C ALA A 97 -9.75 12.12 -3.19
N THR A 98 -9.96 11.58 -1.99
CA THR A 98 -10.71 12.26 -0.92
C THR A 98 -9.83 13.14 -0.04
N GLY A 99 -8.52 13.18 -0.29
CA GLY A 99 -7.52 13.99 0.42
C GLY A 99 -6.18 13.26 0.54
N ALA A 100 -5.19 13.88 1.20
CA ALA A 100 -3.88 13.29 1.46
C ALA A 100 -3.91 12.07 2.43
N GLU A 101 -5.09 11.72 2.95
CA GLU A 101 -5.30 10.54 3.81
C GLU A 101 -5.89 9.36 3.00
N SER A 102 -5.89 9.46 1.67
CA SER A 102 -6.50 8.46 0.79
C SER A 102 -5.80 7.11 0.89
N VAL A 103 -4.48 7.11 1.16
CA VAL A 103 -3.70 5.90 1.40
C VAL A 103 -2.84 6.06 2.65
N MET A 104 -2.87 5.03 3.50
CA MET A 104 -2.05 4.98 4.70
C MET A 104 -1.32 3.63 4.77
N LEU A 105 -0.05 3.65 5.15
CA LEU A 105 0.71 2.48 5.52
C LEU A 105 0.97 2.55 7.03
N VAL A 106 0.66 1.49 7.77
CA VAL A 106 0.86 1.44 9.22
C VAL A 106 1.61 0.17 9.61
N ARG A 107 2.59 0.31 10.50
CA ARG A 107 3.17 -0.81 11.26
C ARG A 107 2.70 -0.76 12.71
N PRO A 108 1.70 -1.56 13.13
CA PRO A 108 1.10 -1.44 14.46
C PRO A 108 2.03 -1.76 15.63
N ALA A 109 3.05 -2.62 15.43
CA ALA A 109 3.98 -3.07 16.47
C ALA A 109 5.33 -2.32 16.47
N HIS A 110 5.40 -1.11 15.91
CA HIS A 110 6.68 -0.40 15.72
C HIS A 110 7.43 -0.13 17.04
N TYR A 111 6.72 0.15 18.14
CA TYR A 111 7.32 0.36 19.46
C TYR A 111 7.98 -0.91 20.03
N GLU A 112 7.43 -2.09 19.72
CA GLU A 112 7.96 -3.38 20.19
C GLU A 112 9.17 -3.84 19.36
N LEU A 113 9.33 -3.27 18.15
CA LEU A 113 10.37 -3.60 17.19
C LEU A 113 11.48 -2.53 17.07
N ASP A 114 11.43 -1.49 17.91
CA ASP A 114 12.37 -0.35 17.91
C ASP A 114 12.47 0.36 16.54
N ILE A 115 11.34 0.42 15.82
CA ILE A 115 11.26 1.01 14.48
C ILE A 115 10.92 2.51 14.61
N PRO A 116 11.72 3.41 14.02
CA PRO A 116 11.58 4.86 14.21
C PRO A 116 10.34 5.47 13.55
N GLN A 117 9.77 4.81 12.53
CA GLN A 117 8.61 5.29 11.80
C GLN A 117 7.52 4.21 11.71
N ALA A 118 6.32 4.57 12.14
CA ALA A 118 5.17 3.67 12.25
C ALA A 118 4.12 3.86 11.16
N THR A 119 4.15 5.02 10.51
CA THR A 119 3.04 5.51 9.71
C THR A 119 3.55 6.32 8.52
N TRP A 120 2.96 6.07 7.37
CA TRP A 120 3.14 6.82 6.13
C TRP A 120 1.76 7.14 5.55
N ILE A 121 1.59 8.35 5.04
CA ILE A 121 0.29 8.89 4.62
C ILE A 121 0.49 9.61 3.27
N TRP A 122 -0.37 9.32 2.30
CA TRP A 122 -0.35 9.91 0.96
C TRP A 122 -1.74 10.22 0.42
#